data_AF-A0A7Y8MME8-F1
#
_entry.id   AF-A0A7Y8MME8-F1
#
_cell.length_a   1.000
_cell.length_b   1.000
_cell.length_c   1.000
_cell.angle_alpha   90.00
_cell.angle_beta   90.00
_cell.angle_gamma   90.00
#
_symmetry.space_group_name_H-M   'P 1'
#
loop_
_entity.id
_entity.type
_entity.pdbx_description
1 polymer ?
#
loop_
_entity_poly.entity_id
_entity_poly.type
_entity_poly.pdbx_seq_one_letter_code
_entity_poly.pdbx_strand_id
1 'polypeptide(L)'
;MEFFATAEIRSRASDLQRNLCIGNLPHWCASISKVLENQGDKGDIYCVWGEFRVHRELIRDGVRFTLPTCPNGLQWTVTVEGSAPVGRAQIHCTINRPEQAPELVESLEQFVADWKVGLEGGIRLANDRPAVGECMPWYG
;
A
#
# COMPACT_ATOMS: atom_id res chain seq x y z
N MET A 1 13.60 11.14 2.13
CA MET A 1 12.87 11.25 3.41
C MET A 1 12.03 10.01 3.60
N GLU A 2 11.82 9.58 4.85
CA GLU A 2 11.14 8.34 5.20
C GLU A 2 10.03 8.62 6.22
N PHE A 3 8.91 7.93 6.08
CA PHE A 3 7.71 8.06 6.92
C PHE A 3 7.28 6.67 7.38
N PHE A 4 6.92 6.53 8.66
CA PHE A 4 6.58 5.25 9.26
C PHE A 4 5.25 5.30 9.99
N ALA A 5 4.51 4.20 9.92
CA ALA A 5 3.42 3.91 10.84
C ALA A 5 3.36 2.43 11.17
N THR A 6 2.86 2.13 12.37
CA THR A 6 2.55 0.76 12.78
C THR A 6 1.05 0.67 12.99
N ALA A 7 0.43 -0.31 12.34
CA ALA A 7 -0.97 -0.66 12.49
C ALA A 7 -1.12 -1.81 13.49
N GLU A 8 -2.00 -1.66 14.47
CA GLU A 8 -2.24 -2.63 15.55
C GLU A 8 -3.16 -3.79 15.11
N ILE A 9 -2.78 -4.39 13.97
CA ILE A 9 -3.41 -5.57 13.39
C ILE A 9 -2.44 -6.75 13.41
N ARG A 10 -2.97 -7.93 13.66
CA ARG A 10 -2.20 -9.18 13.59
C ARG A 10 -2.41 -9.84 12.24
N SER A 11 -1.36 -9.88 11.42
CA SER A 11 -1.41 -10.48 10.08
C SER A 11 -0.18 -11.32 9.81
N ARG A 12 -0.29 -12.28 8.88
CA ARG A 12 0.86 -12.94 8.27
C ARG A 12 1.31 -12.17 7.04
N ALA A 13 2.59 -12.30 6.66
CA ALA A 13 3.09 -11.73 5.41
C ALA A 13 2.26 -12.19 4.21
N SER A 14 1.88 -13.47 4.20
CA SER A 14 1.03 -14.05 3.15
C SER A 14 -0.37 -13.43 3.08
N ASP A 15 -0.90 -12.93 4.21
CA ASP A 15 -2.19 -12.25 4.22
C ASP A 15 -2.07 -10.86 3.58
N LEU A 16 -1.00 -10.13 3.88
CA LEU A 16 -0.72 -8.86 3.20
C LEU A 16 -0.52 -9.07 1.69
N GLN A 17 0.28 -10.06 1.32
CA GLN A 17 0.54 -10.40 -0.07
C GLN A 17 -0.74 -10.78 -0.82
N ARG A 18 -1.64 -11.56 -0.22
CA ARG A 18 -2.90 -11.94 -0.88
C ARG A 18 -3.89 -10.78 -0.99
N ASN A 19 -3.99 -9.94 0.04
CA ASN A 19 -5.09 -8.98 0.16
C ASN A 19 -4.75 -7.57 -0.32
N LEU A 20 -3.48 -7.17 -0.35
CA LEU A 20 -3.08 -5.84 -0.83
C LEU A 20 -2.83 -5.89 -2.33
N CYS A 21 -3.89 -5.66 -3.11
CA CYS A 21 -3.91 -5.69 -4.57
C CYS A 21 -4.10 -4.28 -5.13
N ILE A 22 -3.62 -4.00 -6.34
CA ILE A 22 -3.86 -2.70 -6.98
C ILE A 22 -5.37 -2.43 -7.07
N GLY A 23 -6.14 -3.43 -7.47
CA GLY A 23 -7.60 -3.35 -7.63
C GLY A 23 -8.40 -2.99 -6.38
N ASN A 24 -7.82 -3.09 -5.18
CA ASN A 24 -8.50 -2.77 -3.93
C ASN A 24 -7.78 -1.71 -3.09
N LEU A 25 -6.79 -1.00 -3.64
CA LEU A 25 -6.09 0.07 -2.92
C LEU A 25 -6.99 1.13 -2.27
N PRO A 26 -8.10 1.59 -2.91
CA PRO A 26 -9.02 2.54 -2.27
C PRO A 26 -9.72 2.01 -1.01
N HIS A 27 -9.77 0.69 -0.83
CA HIS A 27 -10.29 0.09 0.40
C HIS A 27 -9.31 0.24 1.57
N TRP A 28 -8.01 0.28 1.28
CA TRP A 28 -6.94 0.23 2.29
C TRP A 28 -6.35 1.59 2.63
N CYS A 29 -6.56 2.61 1.79
CA CYS A 29 -5.99 3.93 1.98
C CYS A 29 -6.93 5.00 1.41
N ALA A 30 -7.47 5.87 2.27
CA ALA A 30 -8.38 6.94 1.87
C ALA A 30 -7.74 7.97 0.92
N SER A 31 -6.41 8.15 1.00
CA SER A 31 -5.64 8.98 0.07
C SER A 31 -5.58 8.39 -1.35
N ILE A 32 -5.99 7.15 -1.58
CA ILE A 32 -6.14 6.55 -2.91
C ILE A 32 -7.64 6.48 -3.22
N SER A 33 -8.11 7.35 -4.10
CA SER A 33 -9.55 7.50 -4.34
C SER A 33 -10.10 6.46 -5.33
N LYS A 34 -9.35 6.10 -6.38
CA LYS A 34 -9.83 5.22 -7.44
C LYS A 34 -8.70 4.40 -8.06
N VAL A 35 -9.07 3.22 -8.57
CA VAL A 35 -8.26 2.44 -9.51
C VAL A 35 -8.78 2.72 -10.90
N LEU A 36 -7.92 3.23 -11.78
CA LEU A 36 -8.24 3.55 -13.17
C LEU A 36 -7.97 2.34 -14.07
N GLU A 37 -6.87 1.64 -13.80
CA GLU A 37 -6.47 0.43 -14.50
C GLU A 37 -5.88 -0.60 -13.52
N ASN A 38 -6.18 -1.88 -13.72
CA ASN A 38 -5.62 -2.98 -12.93
C ASN A 38 -5.18 -4.12 -13.84
N GLN A 39 -3.87 -4.31 -13.96
CA GLN A 39 -3.20 -5.39 -14.67
C GLN A 39 -2.36 -6.22 -13.68
N GLY A 40 -2.97 -6.64 -12.57
CA GLY A 40 -2.34 -7.48 -11.55
C GLY A 40 -1.30 -6.72 -10.73
N ASP A 41 -0.04 -6.78 -11.17
CA ASP A 41 1.11 -6.12 -10.51
C ASP A 41 1.41 -4.72 -11.07
N LYS A 42 0.66 -4.28 -12.06
CA LYS A 42 0.74 -2.92 -12.61
C LYS A 42 -0.66 -2.35 -12.78
N GLY A 43 -0.76 -1.04 -12.77
CA GLY A 43 -2.01 -0.35 -13.03
C GLY A 43 -1.85 1.14 -12.87
N ASP A 44 -2.96 1.86 -12.99
CA ASP A 44 -3.00 3.30 -12.84
C ASP A 44 -4.05 3.64 -11.76
N ILE A 45 -3.72 4.56 -10.85
CA ILE A 45 -4.55 4.98 -9.73
C ILE A 45 -4.72 6.48 -9.71
N TYR A 46 -5.83 6.93 -9.11
CA TYR A 46 -6.05 8.33 -8.78
C TYR A 46 -5.96 8.50 -7.26
N CYS A 47 -5.07 9.37 -6.80
CA CYS A 47 -4.81 9.65 -5.39
C CYS A 47 -4.78 11.16 -5.12
N VAL A 48 -4.50 11.56 -3.88
CA VAL A 48 -4.43 12.97 -3.45
C VAL A 48 -3.45 13.83 -4.26
N TRP A 49 -2.47 13.22 -4.92
CA TRP A 49 -1.50 13.91 -5.77
C TRP A 49 -1.84 13.86 -7.27
N GLY A 50 -2.99 13.30 -7.64
CA GLY A 50 -3.43 13.09 -9.02
C GLY A 50 -3.28 11.65 -9.50
N GLU A 51 -3.12 11.50 -10.81
CA GLU A 51 -3.03 10.20 -11.48
C GLU A 51 -1.59 9.70 -11.54
N PHE A 52 -1.37 8.44 -11.14
CA PHE A 52 -0.08 7.80 -11.22
C PHE A 52 -0.19 6.35 -11.65
N ARG A 53 0.81 5.94 -12.43
CA ARG A 53 1.14 4.53 -12.57
C ARG A 53 1.62 3.99 -11.24
N VAL A 54 1.13 2.82 -10.88
CA VAL A 54 1.53 2.07 -9.70
C VAL A 54 2.01 0.68 -10.11
N HIS A 55 3.13 0.26 -9.53
CA HIS A 55 3.57 -1.13 -9.57
C HIS A 55 3.43 -1.74 -8.18
N ARG A 56 3.18 -3.04 -8.14
CA ARG A 56 3.13 -3.87 -6.96
C ARG A 56 4.21 -4.95 -7.08
N GLU A 57 4.93 -5.18 -6.00
CA GLU A 57 5.96 -6.21 -5.88
C GLU A 57 5.72 -7.00 -4.60
N LEU A 58 5.69 -8.33 -4.72
CA LEU A 58 5.70 -9.22 -3.56
C LEU A 58 7.11 -9.27 -2.98
N ILE A 59 7.24 -8.95 -1.69
CA ILE A 59 8.51 -9.04 -0.96
C ILE A 59 8.37 -10.02 0.21
N ARG A 60 9.50 -10.50 0.77
CA ARG A 60 9.52 -11.57 1.78
C ARG A 60 8.46 -11.43 2.87
N ASP A 61 8.35 -10.24 3.46
CA ASP A 61 7.52 -9.99 4.64
C ASP A 61 6.24 -9.18 4.33
N GLY A 62 5.89 -8.99 3.06
CA GLY A 62 4.70 -8.22 2.67
C GLY A 62 4.69 -7.77 1.21
N VAL A 63 4.30 -6.52 0.96
CA VAL A 63 4.13 -5.96 -0.39
C VAL A 63 4.81 -4.59 -0.47
N ARG A 64 5.43 -4.32 -1.63
CA ARG A 64 5.91 -2.99 -2.01
C ARG A 64 5.06 -2.43 -3.13
N PHE A 65 4.79 -1.14 -3.08
CA PHE A 65 4.26 -0.39 -4.19
C PHE A 65 5.20 0.75 -4.56
N THR A 66 5.28 1.06 -5.85
CA THR A 66 6.11 2.15 -6.37
C THR A 66 5.32 2.97 -7.37
N LEU A 67 5.53 4.29 -7.40
CA LEU A 67 5.02 5.16 -8.45
C LEU A 67 6.17 5.50 -9.43
N PRO A 68 6.43 4.67 -10.46
CA PRO A 68 7.62 4.80 -11.30
C PRO A 68 7.74 6.14 -12.05
N THR A 69 6.61 6.78 -12.35
CA THR A 69 6.57 8.06 -13.05
C THR A 69 6.47 9.26 -12.09
N CYS A 70 6.45 9.02 -10.77
CA CYS A 70 6.37 10.09 -9.78
C CYS A 70 7.71 10.86 -9.70
N PRO A 71 7.72 12.20 -9.86
CA PRO A 71 8.93 13.02 -9.78
C PRO A 71 9.65 12.95 -8.43
N ASN A 72 8.92 12.56 -7.39
CA ASN A 72 9.41 12.40 -6.01
C ASN A 72 9.91 10.98 -5.73
N GLY A 73 9.86 10.07 -6.71
CA GLY A 73 10.29 8.68 -6.55
C GLY A 73 9.56 7.97 -5.41
N LEU A 74 8.25 8.24 -5.27
CA LEU A 74 7.46 7.73 -4.15
C LEU A 74 7.33 6.22 -4.23
N GLN A 75 7.65 5.55 -3.12
CA GLN A 75 7.36 4.14 -2.90
C GLN A 75 6.92 3.92 -1.46
N TRP A 76 6.11 2.89 -1.24
CA TRP A 76 5.74 2.46 0.10
C TRP A 76 5.70 0.94 0.21
N THR A 77 5.95 0.44 1.42
CA THR A 77 5.88 -0.97 1.75
C THR A 77 4.94 -1.18 2.91
N VAL A 78 4.18 -2.27 2.87
CA VAL A 78 3.41 -2.78 3.99
C VAL A 78 3.93 -4.17 4.31
N THR A 79 4.57 -4.33 5.46
CA THR A 79 5.23 -5.56 5.90
C THR A 79 4.74 -5.99 7.27
N VAL A 80 4.98 -7.25 7.64
CA VAL A 80 4.80 -7.71 9.02
C VAL A 80 6.08 -7.47 9.82
N GLU A 81 5.94 -6.85 10.99
CA GLU A 81 7.01 -6.63 11.95
C GLU A 81 7.38 -7.95 12.67
N GLY A 82 8.68 -8.25 12.67
CA GLY A 82 9.26 -9.37 13.43
C GLY A 82 9.42 -10.67 12.64
N SER A 83 10.07 -11.65 13.26
CA SER A 83 10.33 -12.99 12.69
C SER A 83 9.20 -13.99 12.99
N ALA A 84 8.17 -13.57 13.73
CA ALA A 84 7.03 -14.40 14.04
C ALA A 84 6.12 -14.56 12.81
N PRO A 85 5.46 -15.72 12.63
CA PRO A 85 4.56 -15.94 11.50
C PRO A 85 3.36 -14.98 11.50
N VAL A 86 3.04 -14.36 12.63
CA VAL A 86 2.02 -13.34 12.81
C VAL A 86 2.64 -12.16 13.56
N GLY A 87 2.48 -10.95 13.04
CA GLY A 87 3.02 -9.73 13.65
C GLY A 87 2.17 -8.50 13.32
N ARG A 88 2.63 -7.34 13.76
CA ARG A 88 1.99 -6.04 13.45
C ARG A 88 2.32 -5.62 12.04
N ALA A 89 1.41 -4.91 11.37
CA ALA A 89 1.73 -4.36 10.05
C ALA A 89 2.53 -3.05 10.19
N GLN A 90 3.67 -2.98 9.52
CA GLN A 90 4.50 -1.80 9.41
C GLN A 90 4.32 -1.19 8.02
N ILE A 91 4.00 0.10 8.00
CA ILE A 91 3.93 0.93 6.82
C ILE A 91 5.20 1.77 6.79
N HIS A 92 5.90 1.72 5.66
CA HIS A 92 7.08 2.54 5.41
C HIS A 92 6.95 3.21 4.04
N CYS A 93 6.96 4.53 3.99
CA CYS A 93 6.88 5.32 2.77
C CYS A 93 8.16 6.15 2.60
N THR A 94 8.65 6.24 1.37
CA THR A 94 9.88 6.98 1.05
C THR A 94 9.73 7.81 -0.21
N ILE A 95 10.51 8.88 -0.27
CA ILE A 95 10.69 9.74 -1.45
C ILE A 95 12.19 10.03 -1.65
N ASN A 96 12.60 10.24 -2.90
CA ASN A 96 14.00 10.42 -3.30
C ASN A 96 14.44 11.89 -3.36
N ARG A 97 13.83 12.78 -2.57
CA ARG A 97 14.17 14.21 -2.53
C ARG A 97 14.73 14.61 -1.16
N PRO A 98 15.78 15.44 -1.13
CA PRO A 98 16.36 15.94 0.11
C PRO A 98 15.55 17.08 0.72
N GLU A 99 14.96 17.94 -0.12
CA GLU A 99 14.15 19.10 0.28
C GLU A 99 12.79 19.03 -0.44
N GLN A 100 11.72 19.34 0.28
CA GLN A 100 10.34 19.29 -0.19
C GLN A 100 9.53 20.41 0.44
N ALA A 101 8.47 20.85 -0.24
CA ALA A 101 7.52 21.78 0.35
C ALA A 101 6.83 21.16 1.59
N PRO A 102 6.58 21.92 2.66
CA PRO A 102 5.90 21.43 3.86
C PRO A 102 4.56 20.74 3.56
N GLU A 103 3.78 21.28 2.62
CA GLU A 103 2.50 20.71 2.19
C GLU A 103 2.64 19.27 1.65
N LEU A 104 3.73 18.96 0.95
CA LEU A 104 3.97 17.60 0.48
C LEU A 104 4.28 16.67 1.67
N VAL A 105 5.10 17.13 2.61
CA VAL A 105 5.45 16.35 3.82
C VAL A 105 4.18 16.02 4.60
N GLU A 106 3.33 17.01 4.87
CA GLU A 106 2.03 16.83 5.55
C GLU A 106 1.13 15.84 4.79
N SER A 107 1.08 15.94 3.45
CA SER A 107 0.28 15.00 2.65
C SER A 107 0.83 13.57 2.67
N LEU A 108 2.15 13.38 2.80
CA LEU A 108 2.78 12.06 2.91
C LEU A 108 2.56 11.45 4.30
N GLU A 109 2.60 12.26 5.35
CA GLU A 109 2.21 11.84 6.70
C GLU A 109 0.75 11.41 6.74
N GLN A 110 -0.15 12.16 6.11
CA GLN A 110 -1.56 11.80 5.99
C GLN A 110 -1.74 10.51 5.18
N PHE A 111 -1.01 10.34 4.07
CA PHE A 111 -1.05 9.10 3.28
C PHE A 111 -0.66 7.87 4.10
N VAL A 112 0.39 7.97 4.91
CA VAL A 112 0.84 6.89 5.80
C VAL A 112 -0.19 6.64 6.93
N ALA A 113 -0.79 7.70 7.47
CA ALA A 113 -1.86 7.60 8.47
C ALA A 113 -3.10 6.91 7.90
N ASP A 114 -3.52 7.25 6.67
CA ASP A 114 -4.67 6.65 6.00
C ASP A 114 -4.47 5.14 5.76
N TRP A 115 -3.25 4.73 5.40
CA TRP A 115 -2.89 3.32 5.33
C TRP A 115 -3.05 2.61 6.67
N LYS A 116 -2.57 3.23 7.75
CA LYS A 116 -2.74 2.68 9.10
C LYS A 116 -4.24 2.49 9.43
N VAL A 117 -5.05 3.53 9.23
CA VAL A 117 -6.49 3.48 9.50
C VAL A 117 -7.18 2.40 8.66
N GLY A 118 -6.88 2.33 7.36
CA GLY A 118 -7.49 1.34 6.48
C GLY A 118 -7.08 -0.10 6.83
N LEU A 119 -5.82 -0.33 7.22
CA LEU A 119 -5.38 -1.65 7.70
C LEU A 119 -6.09 -2.06 8.99
N GLU A 120 -6.19 -1.14 9.97
CA GLU A 120 -6.88 -1.37 11.25
C GLU A 120 -8.39 -1.62 11.08
N GLY A 121 -9.01 -1.00 10.09
CA GLY A 121 -10.44 -1.16 9.78
C GLY A 121 -10.78 -2.34 8.85
N GLY A 122 -9.92 -2.68 7.90
CA GLY A 122 -10.26 -3.58 6.77
C GLY A 122 -9.82 -5.04 6.95
N ILE A 123 -8.70 -5.32 7.64
CA ILE A 123 -8.15 -6.69 7.70
C ILE A 123 -9.06 -7.65 8.47
N ARG A 124 -9.92 -7.16 9.37
CA ARG A 124 -10.87 -8.03 10.10
C ARG A 124 -12.01 -8.59 9.24
N LEU A 125 -12.31 -7.99 8.08
CA LEU A 125 -13.45 -8.39 7.23
C LEU A 125 -13.05 -9.22 5.99
N ALA A 126 -11.77 -9.21 5.60
CA ALA A 126 -11.27 -10.00 4.47
C ALA A 126 -11.30 -11.53 4.72
N ASN A 127 -11.47 -11.96 5.97
CA ASN A 127 -11.64 -13.38 6.31
C ASN A 127 -13.07 -13.92 6.03
N ASP A 128 -14.05 -13.07 5.72
CA ASP A 128 -15.48 -13.45 5.64
C ASP A 128 -16.15 -13.29 4.25
N ARG A 129 -15.40 -12.99 3.18
CA ARG A 129 -15.96 -12.94 1.81
C ARG A 129 -15.04 -13.58 0.75
N PRO A 130 -15.60 -14.27 -0.26
CA PRO A 130 -14.81 -14.74 -1.38
C PRO A 130 -14.29 -13.54 -2.19
N ALA A 131 -13.04 -13.67 -2.64
CA ALA A 131 -12.26 -12.64 -3.31
C ALA A 131 -12.91 -12.16 -4.61
N VAL A 132 -13.58 -11.01 -4.55
CA VAL A 132 -13.80 -10.21 -5.77
C VAL A 132 -12.48 -9.51 -6.06
N GLY A 133 -11.72 -10.08 -7.00
CA GLY A 133 -10.40 -9.60 -7.41
C GLY A 133 -9.26 -10.33 -6.70
N GLU A 134 -9.14 -11.64 -6.95
CA GLU A 134 -7.85 -12.30 -6.72
C GLU A 134 -6.76 -11.51 -7.45
N CYS A 135 -5.67 -11.21 -6.76
CA CYS A 135 -4.40 -10.82 -7.37
C CYS A 135 -3.92 -11.99 -8.23
N MET A 136 -4.56 -12.25 -9.36
CA MET A 136 -4.08 -13.25 -10.30
C MET A 136 -2.77 -12.74 -10.88
N PRO A 137 -1.66 -13.48 -10.72
CA PRO A 137 -0.42 -13.14 -11.39
C PRO A 137 -0.66 -13.23 -12.91
N TRP A 138 -0.16 -12.24 -13.64
CA TRP A 138 -0.21 -12.14 -15.11
C TRP A 138 0.71 -13.20 -15.78
N TYR A 139 0.50 -14.48 -15.48
CA TYR A 139 1.01 -15.56 -16.31
C TYR A 139 -0.15 -16.10 -17.14
N GLY A 140 -0.28 -15.53 -18.34
CA GLY A 140 -1.13 -15.99 -19.44
C GLY A 140 -0.53 -15.54 -20.75
#